data_AF-A0AAN9K4K3-F1
#
_entry.id   AF-A0AAN9K4K3-F1
#
_cell.length_a   1.000
_cell.length_b   1.000
_cell.length_c   1.000
_cell.angle_alpha   90.00
_cell.angle_beta   90.00
_cell.angle_gamma   90.00
#
_symmetry.space_group_name_H-M   'P 1'
#
loop_
_entity.id
_entity.type
_entity.pdbx_description
1 polymer ?
#
loop_
_entity_poly.entity_id
_entity_poly.type
_entity_poly.pdbx_seq_one_letter_code
_entity_poly.pdbx_strand_id
1 'polypeptide(L)'
;MTAIWIILPDSSPFVEGVPAYNFCGGASQSSIEGTVSNFLQEETLKRVFVGGKGGVGKTTCSSILSILLATVRSSVLIISTDPAHNLSDAFQQRFTKTPTLVNGFPKLYAMKVDPTVEHEEMGGSDGMDSLFSELVGSIPGIDEAMSFAEMLK
;
A
#
# COMPACT_ATOMS: atom_id res chain seq x y z
N MET A 1 12.53 -3.59 -6.75
CA MET A 1 12.45 -3.06 -5.37
C MET A 1 11.00 -3.16 -4.94
N THR A 2 10.66 -3.77 -3.80
CA THR A 2 9.25 -3.93 -3.39
C THR A 2 8.73 -2.61 -2.81
N ALA A 3 7.77 -1.96 -3.47
CA ALA A 3 7.00 -0.87 -2.86
C ALA A 3 5.63 -1.41 -2.44
N ILE A 4 5.21 -1.10 -1.21
CA ILE A 4 3.91 -1.48 -0.70
C ILE A 4 3.19 -0.24 -0.20
N TRP A 5 1.94 -0.13 -0.64
CA TRP A 5 1.07 1.01 -0.40
C TRP A 5 -0.09 0.56 0.47
N ILE A 6 -0.43 1.35 1.46
CA ILE A 6 -1.64 1.14 2.26
C ILE A 6 -2.53 2.35 2.04
N ILE A 7 -3.68 2.13 1.40
CA ILE A 7 -4.71 3.15 1.16
C ILE A 7 -5.76 3.04 2.26
N LEU A 8 -6.08 4.19 2.84
CA LEU A 8 -7.09 4.36 3.87
C LEU A 8 -8.24 5.19 3.30
N PRO A 9 -9.50 4.88 3.65
CA PRO A 9 -10.65 5.61 3.17
C PRO A 9 -10.58 7.05 3.60
N ASP A 10 -11.24 7.92 2.83
CA ASP A 10 -11.42 9.30 3.26
C ASP A 10 -12.22 9.31 4.55
N SER A 11 -11.82 10.13 5.51
CA SER A 11 -12.40 10.18 6.85
C SER A 11 -13.84 10.68 6.78
N SER A 12 -14.81 9.79 6.59
CA SER A 12 -16.21 10.05 6.92
C SER A 12 -16.37 10.04 8.45
N PRO A 13 -17.22 10.90 9.03
CA PRO A 13 -17.33 11.04 10.48
C PRO A 13 -17.60 9.68 11.14
N PHE A 14 -16.74 9.38 12.11
CA PHE A 14 -16.82 8.34 13.13
C PHE A 14 -18.16 7.57 13.17
N VAL A 15 -18.13 6.28 12.82
CA VAL A 15 -19.23 5.35 13.11
C VAL A 15 -19.08 4.93 14.58
N GLU A 16 -19.96 5.46 15.44
CA GLU A 16 -20.09 5.00 16.83
C GLU A 16 -20.31 3.49 16.87
N GLY A 17 -19.46 2.75 17.59
CA GLY A 17 -19.71 1.33 17.89
C GLY A 17 -18.50 0.39 17.87
N VAL A 18 -17.31 0.85 17.51
CA VAL A 18 -16.09 0.05 17.75
C VAL A 18 -15.61 0.36 19.18
N PRO A 19 -15.40 -0.65 20.05
CA PRO A 19 -14.91 -0.40 21.40
C PRO A 19 -13.56 0.29 21.30
N ALA A 20 -13.50 1.54 21.77
CA ALA A 20 -12.25 2.21 22.05
C ALA A 20 -11.51 1.33 23.07
N TYR A 21 -10.43 0.68 22.63
CA TYR A 21 -9.43 0.20 23.57
C TYR A 21 -8.90 1.46 24.25
N ASN A 22 -9.33 1.68 25.49
CA ASN A 22 -8.87 2.78 26.33
C ASN A 22 -7.36 2.61 26.56
N PHE A 23 -6.55 3.21 25.71
CA PHE A 23 -5.15 3.47 26.01
C PHE A 23 -5.07 4.83 26.69
N CYS A 24 -5.22 4.81 28.02
CA CYS A 24 -5.02 5.96 28.87
C CYS A 24 -3.52 6.30 28.87
N GLY A 25 -3.14 7.36 28.15
CA GLY A 25 -1.78 7.89 28.16
C GLY A 25 -1.83 9.42 28.08
N GLY A 26 -1.78 10.06 29.24
CA GLY A 26 -1.76 11.51 29.36
C GLY A 26 -0.56 12.13 28.64
N ALA A 27 -0.79 13.32 28.09
CA ALA A 27 0.24 14.15 27.48
C ALA A 27 1.33 14.52 28.50
N SER A 28 2.51 13.91 28.39
CA SER A 28 3.74 14.42 29.02
C SER A 28 4.99 13.87 28.34
N GLN A 29 5.83 14.78 27.82
CA GLN A 29 7.18 14.61 27.25
C GLN A 29 7.26 13.75 25.96
N SER A 30 7.57 14.38 24.83
CA SER A 30 7.73 13.70 23.53
C SER A 30 9.06 12.96 23.44
N SER A 31 9.27 11.94 24.27
CA SER A 31 10.17 10.84 23.92
C SER A 31 9.56 10.12 22.72
N ILE A 32 10.30 9.97 21.64
CA ILE A 32 9.86 9.17 20.49
C ILE A 32 9.67 7.74 21.00
N GLU A 33 8.42 7.32 21.16
CA GLU A 33 8.11 5.94 21.51
C GLU A 33 8.45 5.04 20.31
N GLY A 34 9.12 3.91 20.58
CA GLY A 34 9.52 2.95 19.55
C GLY A 34 8.35 2.10 19.02
N THR A 35 7.18 2.69 18.79
CA THR A 35 5.94 2.02 18.38
C THR A 35 5.31 2.69 17.16
N VAL A 36 4.33 2.01 16.55
CA VAL A 36 3.56 2.55 15.42
C VAL A 36 2.25 3.23 15.86
N SER A 37 2.07 3.48 17.16
CA SER A 37 0.84 4.04 17.74
C SER A 37 0.39 5.33 17.06
N ASN A 38 1.35 6.19 16.70
CA ASN A 38 1.10 7.44 15.98
C ASN A 38 0.37 7.21 14.64
N PHE A 39 0.70 6.15 13.90
CA PHE A 39 0.02 5.82 12.64
C PHE A 39 -1.42 5.36 12.85
N LEU A 40 -1.68 4.68 13.96
CA LEU A 40 -3.01 4.15 14.27
C LEU A 40 -3.96 5.26 14.74
N GLN A 41 -3.45 6.25 15.45
CA GLN A 41 -4.21 7.38 15.98
C GLN A 41 -4.45 8.50 14.96
N GLU A 42 -3.62 8.59 13.92
CA GLU A 42 -3.69 9.68 12.94
C GLU A 42 -4.82 9.48 11.91
N GLU A 43 -6.03 9.92 12.22
CA GLU A 43 -7.21 9.71 11.36
C GLU A 43 -7.10 10.35 9.98
N THR A 44 -6.31 11.42 9.82
CA THR A 44 -6.17 12.14 8.53
C THR A 44 -5.29 11.40 7.53
N LEU A 45 -4.55 10.38 7.98
CA LEU A 45 -3.66 9.60 7.13
C LEU A 45 -4.48 8.85 6.06
N LYS A 46 -4.17 9.13 4.79
CA LYS A 46 -4.83 8.49 3.63
C LYS A 46 -3.96 7.44 2.92
N ARG A 47 -2.64 7.61 2.98
CA ARG A 47 -1.68 6.78 2.24
C ARG A 47 -0.43 6.54 3.07
N VAL A 48 -0.01 5.28 3.16
CA VAL A 48 1.24 4.88 3.81
C VAL A 48 2.12 4.14 2.83
N PHE A 49 3.38 4.53 2.77
CA PHE A 49 4.38 3.96 1.88
C PHE A 49 5.41 3.20 2.71
N VAL A 50 5.63 1.93 2.38
CA VAL A 50 6.64 1.11 3.03
C VAL A 50 7.74 0.79 2.01
N GLY A 51 8.90 1.42 2.20
CA GLY A 51 10.07 1.30 1.33
C GLY A 51 11.32 0.80 2.05
N GLY A 52 12.34 0.39 1.28
CA GLY A 52 13.62 -0.11 1.80
C GLY A 52 14.28 -1.18 0.92
N LYS A 53 15.53 -1.54 1.24
CA LYS A 53 16.34 -2.50 0.46
C LYS A 53 15.68 -3.90 0.37
N GLY A 54 16.05 -4.71 -0.63
CA GLY A 54 15.61 -6.11 -0.73
C GLY A 54 15.99 -6.92 0.54
N GLY A 55 15.10 -7.80 0.99
CA GLY A 55 15.37 -8.71 2.11
C GLY A 55 15.17 -8.16 3.53
N VAL A 56 14.81 -6.88 3.71
CA VAL A 56 14.66 -6.26 5.06
C VAL A 56 13.30 -6.48 5.74
N GLY A 57 12.42 -7.32 5.16
CA GLY A 57 11.11 -7.64 5.76
C GLY A 57 9.96 -6.69 5.43
N LYS A 58 10.04 -5.89 4.36
CA LYS A 58 9.00 -4.90 3.99
C LYS A 58 7.60 -5.50 3.84
N THR A 59 7.48 -6.63 3.14
CA THR A 59 6.20 -7.31 2.93
C THR A 59 5.59 -7.76 4.25
N THR A 60 6.41 -8.29 5.15
CA THR A 60 5.99 -8.68 6.49
C THR A 60 5.51 -7.46 7.29
N CYS A 61 6.31 -6.40 7.35
CA CYS A 61 5.98 -5.20 8.14
C CYS A 61 4.74 -4.49 7.60
N SER A 62 4.60 -4.35 6.27
CA SER A 62 3.41 -3.74 5.65
C SER A 62 2.15 -4.58 5.83
N SER A 63 2.26 -5.91 5.77
CA SER A 63 1.14 -6.82 6.06
C SER A 63 0.66 -6.63 7.51
N ILE A 64 1.58 -6.64 8.48
CA ILE A 64 1.25 -6.40 9.90
C ILE A 64 0.64 -5.00 10.10
N LEU A 65 1.23 -3.97 9.49
CA LEU A 65 0.71 -2.60 9.60
C LEU A 65 -0.69 -2.47 9.02
N SER A 66 -0.98 -3.11 7.88
CA SER A 66 -2.31 -3.10 7.26
C SER A 66 -3.36 -3.81 8.12
N ILE A 67 -2.98 -4.91 8.79
CA ILE A 67 -3.84 -5.60 9.75
C ILE A 67 -4.16 -4.69 10.93
N LEU A 68 -3.14 -4.04 11.51
CA LEU A 68 -3.33 -3.12 12.63
C LEU A 68 -4.24 -1.94 12.24
N LEU A 69 -4.01 -1.33 11.07
CA LEU A 69 -4.87 -0.27 10.57
C LEU A 69 -6.31 -0.75 10.32
N ALA A 70 -6.51 -1.98 9.86
CA ALA A 70 -7.85 -2.54 9.64
C ALA A 70 -8.65 -2.72 10.95
N THR A 71 -7.98 -2.73 12.11
CA THR A 71 -8.67 -2.72 13.41
C THR A 71 -9.26 -1.36 13.77
N VAL A 72 -8.66 -0.27 13.26
CA VAL A 72 -8.98 1.12 13.67
C VAL A 72 -9.67 1.91 12.55
N ARG A 73 -9.60 1.45 11.31
CA ARG A 73 -10.19 2.10 10.13
C ARG A 73 -11.44 1.36 9.65
N SER A 74 -12.26 2.04 8.85
CA SER A 74 -13.47 1.46 8.24
C SER A 74 -13.15 0.52 7.08
N SER A 75 -12.06 0.76 6.36
CA SER A 75 -11.53 -0.06 5.28
C SER A 75 -10.03 0.16 5.14
N VAL A 76 -9.28 -0.80 4.61
CA VAL A 76 -7.84 -0.71 4.33
C VAL A 76 -7.55 -1.49 3.07
N LEU A 77 -6.78 -0.92 2.15
CA LEU A 77 -6.31 -1.59 0.95
C LEU A 77 -4.77 -1.64 0.94
N ILE A 78 -4.20 -2.85 0.93
CA ILE A 78 -2.76 -3.07 0.73
C ILE A 78 -2.48 -3.39 -0.74
N ILE A 79 -1.57 -2.64 -1.35
CA ILE A 79 -1.18 -2.77 -2.75
C ILE A 79 0.30 -3.15 -2.80
N SER A 80 0.63 -4.24 -3.48
CA SER A 80 2.02 -4.59 -3.77
C SER A 80 2.33 -4.36 -5.25
N THR A 81 3.45 -3.68 -5.51
CA THR A 81 4.04 -3.54 -6.85
C THR A 81 5.18 -4.54 -7.08
N ASP A 82 5.34 -5.51 -6.17
CA ASP A 82 6.41 -6.50 -6.25
C ASP A 82 6.11 -7.49 -7.39
N PRO A 83 7.02 -7.70 -8.35
CA PRO A 83 6.88 -8.78 -9.32
C PRO A 83 6.80 -10.15 -8.63
N ALA A 84 7.39 -10.32 -7.45
CA ALA A 84 7.30 -11.56 -6.68
C ALA A 84 5.91 -11.81 -6.06
N HIS A 85 5.61 -13.06 -5.71
CA HIS A 85 4.35 -13.46 -5.05
C HIS A 85 4.35 -13.26 -3.53
N ASN A 86 5.28 -12.43 -3.01
CA ASN A 86 5.53 -12.26 -1.58
C ASN A 86 4.28 -11.88 -0.77
N LEU A 87 3.41 -11.02 -1.31
CA LEU A 87 2.17 -10.63 -0.62
C LEU A 87 1.19 -11.81 -0.51
N SER A 88 1.08 -12.60 -1.58
CA SER A 88 0.23 -13.78 -1.58
C SER A 88 0.74 -14.86 -0.64
N ASP A 89 2.06 -15.00 -0.53
CA ASP A 89 2.68 -15.91 0.42
C ASP A 89 2.47 -15.44 1.87
N ALA A 90 2.54 -14.13 2.13
CA ALA A 90 2.33 -13.57 3.47
C ALA A 90 0.92 -13.84 4.01
N PHE A 91 -0.10 -13.76 3.16
CA PHE A 91 -1.50 -14.00 3.53
C PHE A 91 -2.00 -15.42 3.19
N GLN A 92 -1.16 -16.26 2.58
CA GLN A 92 -1.53 -17.57 2.05
C GLN A 92 -2.78 -17.51 1.14
N GLN A 93 -2.88 -16.44 0.36
CA GLN A 93 -4.02 -16.13 -0.50
C GLN A 93 -3.54 -15.45 -1.79
N ARG A 94 -4.04 -15.89 -2.95
CA ARG A 94 -3.69 -15.27 -4.23
C ARG A 94 -4.42 -13.94 -4.42
N PHE A 95 -3.67 -12.92 -4.86
CA PHE A 95 -4.20 -11.60 -5.19
C PHE A 95 -3.90 -11.26 -6.65
N THR A 96 -4.76 -10.45 -7.25
CA THR A 96 -4.67 -10.00 -8.65
C THR A 96 -4.77 -8.48 -8.71
N LYS A 97 -4.95 -7.92 -9.91
CA LYS A 97 -5.20 -6.49 -10.14
C LYS A 97 -6.53 -6.00 -9.55
N THR A 98 -7.43 -6.89 -9.13
CA THR A 98 -8.70 -6.52 -8.50
C THR A 98 -8.59 -6.55 -6.96
N PRO A 99 -9.01 -5.49 -6.25
CA PRO A 99 -9.07 -5.50 -4.78
C PRO A 99 -9.89 -6.69 -4.27
N THR A 100 -9.24 -7.55 -3.49
CA THR A 100 -9.86 -8.78 -2.96
C THR A 100 -9.78 -8.76 -1.44
N LEU A 101 -10.88 -9.11 -0.76
CA LEU A 101 -10.91 -9.21 0.69
C LEU A 101 -9.91 -10.27 1.19
N VAL A 102 -9.13 -9.94 2.20
CA VAL A 102 -8.17 -10.86 2.82
C VAL A 102 -8.91 -11.77 3.80
N ASN A 103 -8.73 -13.08 3.64
CA ASN A 103 -9.36 -14.09 4.49
C ASN A 103 -9.02 -13.85 5.97
N GLY A 104 -10.06 -13.82 6.82
CA GLY A 104 -9.91 -13.58 8.26
C GLY A 104 -9.89 -12.11 8.67
N PHE A 105 -9.89 -11.16 7.73
CA PHE A 105 -9.84 -9.72 8.02
C PHE A 105 -10.99 -8.97 7.32
N PRO A 106 -12.06 -8.59 8.05
CA PRO A 106 -13.31 -8.10 7.45
C PRO A 106 -13.20 -6.73 6.77
N LYS A 107 -12.11 -5.99 7.00
CA LYS A 107 -11.90 -4.63 6.50
C LYS A 107 -10.59 -4.46 5.73
N LEU A 108 -9.87 -5.55 5.46
CA LEU A 108 -8.59 -5.53 4.77
C LEU A 108 -8.75 -6.13 3.38
N TYR A 109 -8.39 -5.35 2.37
CA TYR A 109 -8.36 -5.73 0.98
C TYR A 109 -6.91 -5.74 0.51
N ALA A 110 -6.59 -6.64 -0.41
CA ALA A 110 -5.28 -6.72 -1.03
C ALA A 110 -5.40 -6.76 -2.55
N MET A 111 -4.44 -6.12 -3.22
CA MET A 111 -4.29 -6.19 -4.66
C MET A 111 -2.81 -6.16 -5.05
N LYS A 112 -2.52 -6.66 -6.24
CA LYS A 112 -1.20 -6.62 -6.87
C LYS A 112 -1.28 -5.81 -8.16
N VAL A 113 -0.37 -4.87 -8.32
CA VAL A 113 -0.19 -4.12 -9.56
C VAL A 113 1.07 -4.63 -10.22
N ASP A 114 0.94 -5.06 -11.48
CA ASP A 114 2.09 -5.44 -12.28
C ASP A 114 2.66 -4.18 -12.93
N PRO A 115 3.94 -3.83 -12.68
CA PRO A 115 4.55 -2.61 -13.23
C PRO A 115 4.81 -2.70 -14.74
N THR A 116 4.64 -3.89 -15.35
CA THR A 116 4.63 -4.02 -16.80
C THR A 116 3.43 -3.25 -17.32
N VAL A 117 3.70 -2.02 -17.76
CA VAL A 117 2.79 -1.16 -18.48
C VAL A 117 2.06 -2.04 -19.49
N GLU A 118 0.78 -2.31 -19.25
CA GLU A 118 -0.08 -2.71 -20.35
C GLU A 118 -0.09 -1.46 -21.24
N HIS A 119 0.69 -1.52 -22.32
CA HIS A 119 0.56 -0.58 -23.42
C HIS A 119 -0.87 -0.76 -23.94
N GLU A 120 -1.83 -0.06 -23.34
CA GLU A 120 -3.02 0.34 -24.06
C GLU A 120 -2.49 1.11 -25.26
N GLU A 121 -2.78 0.59 -26.46
CA GLU A 121 -2.38 1.13 -27.75
C GLU A 121 -2.90 2.57 -27.89
N MET A 122 -2.19 3.55 -27.32
CA MET A 122 -2.32 4.95 -27.68
C MET A 122 -1.65 5.08 -29.04
N GLY A 123 -2.44 4.83 -30.09
CA GLY A 123 -2.00 4.97 -31.47
C GLY A 123 -1.41 6.35 -31.72
N GLY A 124 -0.11 6.40 -32.01
CA GLY A 124 0.54 7.62 -32.48
C GLY A 124 2.06 7.62 -32.39
N SER A 125 2.73 7.23 -33.49
CA SER A 125 4.17 7.43 -33.77
C SER A 125 5.15 6.40 -33.16
N ASP A 126 5.03 5.16 -33.64
CA ASP A 126 5.83 3.95 -33.35
C ASP A 126 7.37 4.10 -33.22
N GLY A 127 7.97 5.16 -33.78
CA GLY A 127 9.43 5.37 -33.74
C GLY A 127 9.95 6.12 -32.51
N MET A 128 9.17 7.04 -31.95
CA MET A 128 9.60 7.83 -30.78
C MET A 128 9.17 7.17 -29.47
N ASP A 129 8.03 6.50 -29.45
CA ASP A 129 7.51 5.84 -28.25
C ASP A 129 8.34 4.62 -27.85
N SER A 130 8.91 3.89 -28.81
CA SER A 130 9.83 2.78 -28.52
C SER A 130 11.13 3.28 -27.87
N LEU A 131 11.68 4.39 -28.38
CA LEU A 131 12.88 5.01 -27.81
C LEU A 131 12.58 5.66 -26.46
N PHE A 132 11.41 6.28 -26.31
CA PHE A 132 10.95 6.80 -25.04
C PHE A 132 10.73 5.67 -24.04
N SER A 133 10.16 4.53 -24.43
CA SER A 133 9.93 3.38 -23.55
C SER A 133 11.24 2.70 -23.12
N GLU A 134 12.22 2.58 -24.01
CA GLU A 134 13.57 2.12 -23.65
C GLU A 134 14.28 3.11 -22.70
N LEU A 135 14.14 4.41 -22.95
CA LEU A 135 14.72 5.46 -22.11
C LEU A 135 14.01 5.57 -20.75
N VAL A 136 12.69 5.44 -20.74
CA VAL A 136 11.82 5.44 -19.56
C VAL A 136 12.14 4.22 -18.72
N GLY A 137 12.13 3.02 -19.29
CA GLY A 137 12.45 1.76 -18.58
C GLY A 137 13.89 1.65 -18.07
N SER A 138 14.82 2.50 -18.52
CA SER A 138 16.20 2.55 -18.02
C SER A 138 16.42 3.61 -16.93
N ILE A 139 15.41 4.42 -16.61
CA ILE A 139 15.47 5.38 -15.50
C ILE A 139 15.18 4.64 -14.19
N PRO A 140 16.14 4.57 -13.24
CA PRO A 140 15.87 3.98 -11.94
C PRO A 140 14.79 4.80 -11.20
N GLY A 141 13.74 4.14 -10.72
CA GLY A 141 12.62 4.81 -10.05
C GLY A 141 11.38 5.02 -10.94
N ILE A 142 11.47 4.72 -12.23
CA ILE A 142 10.38 4.93 -13.20
C ILE A 142 9.21 3.96 -12.96
N ASP A 143 9.49 2.71 -12.62
CA ASP A 143 8.49 1.67 -12.42
C ASP A 143 7.62 2.05 -11.22
N GLU A 144 8.24 2.60 -10.17
CA GLU A 144 7.56 3.13 -9.00
C GLU A 144 6.71 4.37 -9.32
N ALA A 145 7.20 5.28 -10.18
CA ALA A 145 6.47 6.48 -10.58
C ALA A 145 5.28 6.15 -11.50
N MET A 146 5.44 5.19 -12.42
CA MET A 146 4.37 4.72 -13.30
C MET A 146 3.30 3.98 -12.53
N SER A 147 3.68 3.11 -11.60
CA SER A 147 2.73 2.45 -10.71
C SER A 147 1.96 3.46 -9.84
N PHE A 148 2.62 4.54 -9.38
CA PHE A 148 1.94 5.65 -8.71
C PHE A 148 0.92 6.35 -9.61
N ALA A 149 1.29 6.64 -10.86
CA ALA A 149 0.42 7.32 -11.81
C ALA A 149 -0.80 6.47 -12.19
N GLU A 150 -0.63 5.16 -12.34
CA GLU A 150 -1.73 4.22 -12.58
C GLU A 150 -2.70 4.16 -11.39
N MET A 151 -2.16 4.16 -10.16
CA MET A 151 -2.96 4.16 -8.92
C MET A 151 -3.71 5.48 -8.66
N LEU A 152 -3.27 6.61 -9.25
CA LEU A 152 -3.92 7.91 -9.09
C LEU A 152 -5.08 8.16 -10.08
N LYS A 153 -5.27 7.31 -11.08
CA LYS A 153 -6.43 7.36 -12.00
C LYS A 153 -7.70 6.89 -11.30
#